data_AF-A0A645E9U0-F1
#
_entry.id   AF-A0A645E9U0-F1
#
_cell.length_a   1.000
_cell.length_b   1.000
_cell.length_c   1.000
_cell.angle_alpha   90.00
_cell.angle_beta   90.00
_cell.angle_gamma   90.00
#
_symmetry.space_group_name_H-M   'P 1'
#
loop_
_entity.id
_entity.type
_entity.pdbx_description
1 polymer ?
#
loop_
_entity_poly.entity_id
_entity_poly.type
_entity_poly.pdbx_seq_one_letter_code
_entity_poly.pdbx_strand_id
1 'polypeptide(L)'
;MINGPEIISKAAGIPVIYMEMLREKRGSYLIRFHEITSNPKGCDPGFITNEFARLLEETIVGNPDNWLWSHKRWKRGAEENSQLRKNS
;
A
#
# COMPACT_ATOMS: atom_id res chain seq x y z
N MET A 1 -6.33 -5.49 -4.91
CA MET A 1 -5.01 -5.19 -4.31
C MET A 1 -4.06 -6.34 -4.66
N ILE A 2 -2.73 -6.18 -4.59
CA ILE A 2 -1.80 -7.29 -4.91
C ILE A 2 -1.68 -8.15 -3.67
N ASN A 3 -2.08 -9.42 -3.74
CA ASN A 3 -2.11 -10.33 -2.59
C ASN A 3 -0.84 -11.21 -2.48
N GLY A 4 0.11 -11.06 -3.41
CA GLY A 4 1.33 -11.87 -3.47
C GLY A 4 2.12 -11.88 -2.14
N PRO A 5 2.45 -10.71 -1.55
CA PRO A 5 3.16 -10.66 -0.27
C PRO A 5 2.43 -11.37 0.87
N GLU A 6 1.10 -11.25 0.94
CA GLU A 6 0.30 -11.96 1.94
C GLU A 6 0.35 -13.48 1.72
N ILE A 7 0.14 -13.96 0.49
CA ILE A 7 0.16 -15.40 0.20
C ILE A 7 1.53 -15.99 0.53
N ILE A 8 2.61 -15.33 0.12
CA ILE A 8 3.99 -15.80 0.33
C ILE A 8 4.32 -15.80 1.83
N SER A 9 4.03 -14.72 2.55
CA SER A 9 4.31 -14.63 4.00
C SER A 9 3.53 -15.65 4.81
N LYS A 10 2.24 -15.88 4.51
CA LYS A 10 1.43 -16.91 5.17
C LYS A 10 1.93 -18.32 4.86
N ALA A 11 2.26 -18.62 3.61
CA ALA A 11 2.77 -19.93 3.22
C ALA A 11 4.14 -20.24 3.88
N ALA A 12 5.07 -19.28 3.85
CA ALA A 12 6.41 -19.46 4.36
C ALA A 12 6.55 -19.18 5.88
N GLY A 13 5.55 -18.55 6.51
CA GLY A 13 5.63 -18.15 7.91
C GLY A 13 6.60 -16.99 8.18
N ILE A 14 6.78 -16.10 7.20
CA ILE A 14 7.78 -15.03 7.26
C ILE A 14 7.16 -13.74 7.83
N PRO A 15 7.75 -13.12 8.87
CA PRO A 15 7.32 -11.83 9.38
C PRO A 15 7.19 -10.76 8.29
N VAL A 16 6.20 -9.89 8.42
CA VAL A 16 5.91 -8.83 7.45
C VAL A 16 6.15 -7.47 8.09
N ILE A 17 6.98 -6.66 7.43
CA ILE A 17 7.34 -5.31 7.83
C ILE A 17 7.00 -4.37 6.68
N TYR A 18 6.28 -3.28 6.97
CA TYR A 18 6.09 -2.16 6.07
C TYR A 18 7.29 -1.21 6.15
N MET A 19 7.85 -0.88 4.98
CA MET A 19 8.92 0.11 4.87
C MET A 19 8.33 1.43 4.39
N GLU A 20 8.29 2.40 5.28
CA GLU A 20 7.95 3.78 4.96
C GLU A 20 9.24 4.49 4.49
N MET A 21 9.18 5.13 3.32
CA MET A 21 10.30 5.89 2.77
C MET A 21 9.85 7.31 2.46
N LEU A 22 10.45 8.29 3.13
CA LEU A 22 10.14 9.71 2.99
C LEU A 22 11.36 10.44 2.46
N ARG A 23 11.18 11.29 1.45
CA ARG A 23 12.24 12.17 0.96
C ARG A 23 12.17 13.49 1.73
N GLU A 24 13.06 13.69 2.70
CA GLU A 24 13.09 14.94 3.49
C GLU A 24 13.67 16.11 2.70
N LYS A 25 14.68 15.85 1.86
CA LYS A 25 15.30 16.82 0.95
C LYS A 25 15.98 16.09 -0.19
N ARG A 26 16.43 16.83 -1.22
CA ARG A 26 17.13 16.23 -2.37
C ARG A 26 18.33 15.40 -1.89
N GLY A 27 18.30 14.10 -2.17
CA GLY A 27 19.35 13.15 -1.80
C GLY A 27 19.31 12.65 -0.35
N SER A 28 18.32 13.03 0.46
CA SER A 28 18.16 12.58 1.85
C SER A 28 16.82 11.87 2.01
N TYR A 29 16.86 10.63 2.47
CA TYR A 29 15.68 9.81 2.69
C TYR A 29 15.65 9.33 4.15
N LEU A 30 14.47 9.46 4.77
CA LEU A 30 14.16 8.84 6.04
C LEU A 30 13.44 7.52 5.75
N ILE A 31 13.95 6.43 6.33
CA ILE A 31 13.31 5.12 6.26
C ILE A 31 12.82 4.75 7.66
N ARG A 32 11.55 4.38 7.76
CA ARG A 32 10.94 3.85 8.99
C ARG A 32 10.40 2.46 8.72
N PHE A 33 10.55 1.59 9.72
CA PHE A 33 10.08 0.23 9.65
C PHE A 33 8.91 0.06 10.61
N HIS A 34 7.80 -0.46 10.10
CA HIS A 34 6.59 -0.71 10.86
C HIS A 34 6.28 -2.20 10.78
N GLU A 35 6.26 -2.90 11.91
CA GLU A 35 5.86 -4.31 11.92
C GLU A 35 4.36 -4.42 11.59
N ILE A 36 4.01 -5.22 10.58
CA ILE A 36 2.62 -5.61 10.31
C ILE A 36 2.27 -6.84 11.14
N THR A 37 3.13 -7.87 11.10
CA THR A 37 2.95 -9.09 11.90
C THR A 37 4.24 -9.91 11.95
N SER A 38 4.56 -10.45 13.12
CA SER A 38 5.58 -11.47 13.33
C SER A 38 5.05 -12.91 13.17
N ASN A 39 3.72 -13.10 13.11
CA ASN A 39 3.08 -14.40 12.94
C ASN A 39 2.02 -14.37 11.82
N PRO A 40 2.43 -14.39 10.53
CA PRO A 40 1.50 -14.28 9.41
C PRO A 40 0.52 -15.45 9.30
N LYS A 41 0.91 -16.66 9.76
CA LYS A 41 0.07 -17.86 9.71
C LYS A 41 -1.19 -17.74 10.58
N GLY A 42 -1.11 -16.96 11.66
CA GLY A 42 -2.23 -16.70 12.56
C GLY A 42 -3.14 -15.54 12.13
N CYS A 43 -2.79 -14.80 11.08
CA CYS A 43 -3.59 -13.66 10.63
C CYS A 43 -4.81 -14.12 9.82
N ASP A 44 -5.91 -13.37 9.91
CA ASP A 44 -7.07 -13.58 9.05
C ASP A 44 -6.75 -13.33 7.57
N PRO A 45 -7.51 -13.93 6.63
CA PRO A 45 -7.40 -13.60 5.21
C PRO A 45 -7.60 -12.08 4.98
N GLY A 46 -6.70 -11.47 4.22
CA GLY A 46 -6.72 -10.04 3.89
C GLY A 46 -6.09 -9.13 4.94
N PHE A 47 -5.80 -9.61 6.16
CA PHE A 47 -5.27 -8.77 7.24
C PHE A 47 -3.99 -8.03 6.84
N ILE A 48 -2.99 -8.76 6.33
CA ILE A 48 -1.68 -8.21 5.96
C ILE A 48 -1.82 -7.17 4.84
N THR A 49 -2.64 -7.49 3.84
CA THR A 49 -2.91 -6.62 2.70
C THR A 49 -3.62 -5.33 3.12
N ASN A 50 -4.60 -5.43 4.01
CA ASN A 50 -5.35 -4.28 4.52
C ASN A 50 -4.48 -3.38 5.39
N GLU A 51 -3.66 -3.95 6.27
CA GLU A 51 -2.78 -3.18 7.15
C GLU A 51 -1.69 -2.45 6.36
N PHE A 52 -1.13 -3.12 5.33
CA PHE A 52 -0.23 -2.47 4.37
C PHE A 52 -0.91 -1.27 3.69
N ALA A 53 -2.16 -1.41 3.26
CA ALA A 53 -2.89 -0.33 2.61
C ALA A 53 -3.14 0.85 3.55
N ARG A 54 -3.50 0.58 4.81
CA ARG A 54 -3.70 1.59 5.85
C ARG A 54 -2.42 2.41 6.08
N LEU A 55 -1.29 1.73 6.33
CA LEU A 55 0.00 2.39 6.55
C LEU A 55 0.46 3.19 5.32
N LEU A 56 0.20 2.66 4.12
CA LEU A 56 0.49 3.36 2.88
C LEU A 56 -0.36 4.63 2.72
N GLU A 57 -1.65 4.55 3.02
CA GLU A 57 -2.55 5.71 3.00
C GLU A 57 -2.09 6.79 3.97
N GLU A 58 -1.74 6.42 5.21
CA GLU A 58 -1.19 7.35 6.21
C GLU A 58 0.09 8.02 5.72
N THR A 59 1.00 7.24 5.10
CA THR A 59 2.24 7.77 4.52
C THR A 59 1.96 8.80 3.42
N ILE A 60 1.01 8.50 2.50
CA ILE A 60 0.63 9.38 1.40
C ILE A 60 -0.07 10.64 1.93
N VAL A 61 -0.98 10.52 2.90
CA VAL A 61 -1.69 11.66 3.49
C VAL A 61 -0.71 12.57 4.23
N GLY A 62 0.26 12.00 4.93
CA GLY A 62 1.29 12.77 5.64
C GLY A 62 2.29 13.47 4.70
N ASN A 63 2.59 12.88 3.53
CA ASN A 63 3.58 13.39 2.59
C ASN A 63 3.11 13.18 1.13
N PRO A 64 2.07 13.90 0.67
CA PRO A 64 1.45 13.63 -0.62
C PRO A 64 2.39 13.88 -1.79
N ASP A 65 3.30 14.84 -1.69
CA ASP A 65 4.31 15.16 -2.70
C ASP A 65 5.34 14.04 -2.93
N ASN A 66 5.50 13.14 -1.96
CA ASN A 66 6.37 11.96 -2.07
C ASN A 66 5.71 10.78 -2.81
N TRP A 67 4.42 10.85 -3.13
CA TRP A 67 3.72 9.80 -3.87
C TRP A 67 3.85 9.93 -5.39
N LEU A 68 3.92 8.80 -6.09
CA LEU A 68 3.97 8.74 -7.56
C LEU A 68 2.57 8.90 -8.17
N TRP A 69 2.02 10.12 -8.15
CA TRP A 69 0.67 10.42 -8.67
C TRP A 69 0.46 10.10 -10.16
N SER A 70 1.55 10.01 -10.94
CA SER A 70 1.48 9.60 -12.35
C SER A 70 1.12 8.11 -12.52
N HIS A 71 1.25 7.30 -11.47
CA HIS A 71 0.87 5.91 -11.50
C HIS A 71 -0.66 5.77 -11.49
N LYS A 72 -1.23 5.22 -12.57
CA LYS A 72 -2.68 4.91 -12.68
C LYS A 72 -3.05 3.73 -11.78
N ARG A 73 -3.00 3.95 -10.46
CA ARG A 73 -3.20 2.93 -9.43
C ARG A 73 -4.61 2.34 -9.47
N TRP A 74 -5.60 3.19 -9.72
CA TRP A 74 -7.01 2.84 -9.83
C TRP A 74 -7.37 2.71 -11.31
N LYS A 75 -7.55 1.48 -11.78
CA LYS A 75 -8.18 1.22 -13.08
C LYS A 75 -9.67 1.02 -12.83
N ARG A 76 -10.48 2.00 -13.21
CA ARG A 76 -11.95 1.87 -13.25
C ARG A 76 -12.36 1.17 -14.55
N GLY A 77 -13.50 0.46 -14.52
CA GLY A 77 -14.07 -0.15 -15.71
C GLY A 77 -14.45 0.91 -16.76
N ALA A 78 -14.49 0.51 -18.05
CA ALA A 78 -14.86 1.41 -19.14
C ALA A 78 -16.26 2.03 -18.94
N GLU A 79 -17.19 1.27 -18.36
CA GLU A 79 -18.55 1.70 -18.07
C GLU A 79 -18.61 2.78 -16.98
N GLU A 80 -17.86 2.61 -15.89
CA GLU A 80 -17.80 3.54 -14.76
C GLU A 80 -17.15 4.88 -15.16
N ASN A 81 -16.11 4.83 -16.00
CA ASN A 81 -15.52 6.05 -16.57
C ASN A 81 -16.47 6.79 -17.54
N SER A 82 -17.33 6.05 -18.25
CA SER A 82 -18.29 6.61 -19.20
C SER A 82 -19.45 7.33 -18.49
N GLN A 83 -19.85 6.86 -17.31
CA GLN A 83 -20.91 7.48 -16.50
C GLN A 83 -20.47 8.81 -15.87
N LEU A 84 -19.21 8.91 -15.42
CA LEU A 84 -18.67 10.15 -14.84
C LEU A 84 -18.56 11.29 -15.87
N ARG A 85 -18.23 10.97 -17.13
CA ARG A 85 -18.14 11.96 -18.23
C ARG A 85 -19.48 12.55 -18.65
N LYS A 86 -20.60 11.92 -18.31
CA LYS A 86 -21.94 12.42 -18.63
C LYS A 86 -22.50 13.35 -17.55
N ASN A 87 -21.88 13.38 -16.37
CA ASN A 87 -22.33 14.13 -15.20
C ASN A 87 -21.42 15.35 -14.88
N SER A 88 -20.55 15.75 -15.82
CA SER A 88 -19.75 16.98 -15.81
C SER A 88 -20.09 17.82 -17.04
#